data_AF-A0A942A2P8-F1
#
_entry.id   AF-A0A942A2P8-F1
#
_cell.length_a   1.000
_cell.length_b   1.000
_cell.length_c   1.000
_cell.angle_alpha   90.00
_cell.angle_beta   90.00
_cell.angle_gamma   90.00
#
_symmetry.space_group_name_H-M   'P 1'
#
loop_
_entity.id
_entity.type
_entity.pdbx_description
1 polymer ?
#
loop_
_entity_poly.entity_id
_entity_poly.type
_entity_poly.pdbx_seq_one_letter_code
_entity_poly.pdbx_strand_id
1 'polypeptide(L)'
;MLSHSVYNVAHIVGIIMIMAALGALALHAMNGGTRESNTARGLIAGLHGLGAFLVLLGGFGMLARIGFEHGSPFPGWLVVKIAIWLVLAGSVVVPYRRSTLAKPLLLALPVLGGLAAFMAVYKPF
;
A
#
# COMPACT_ATOMS: atom_id res chain seq x y z
N MET A 1 -10.17 -5.53 23.04
CA MET A 1 -9.96 -4.90 21.71
C MET A 1 -8.60 -4.20 21.70
N LEU A 2 -7.83 -4.23 20.61
CA LEU A 2 -6.50 -3.60 20.54
C LEU A 2 -6.57 -2.06 20.55
N SER A 3 -5.52 -1.39 21.01
CA SER A 3 -5.45 0.08 21.09
C SER A 3 -5.26 0.73 19.71
N HIS A 4 -5.58 2.02 19.60
CA HIS A 4 -5.33 2.80 18.38
C HIS A 4 -3.86 2.72 17.94
N SER A 5 -2.92 2.80 18.89
CA SER A 5 -1.48 2.74 18.60
C SER A 5 -1.06 1.42 17.97
N VAL A 6 -1.64 0.29 18.38
CA VAL A 6 -1.35 -1.02 17.78
C VAL A 6 -1.80 -1.06 16.32
N TYR A 7 -2.99 -0.53 16.01
CA TYR A 7 -3.46 -0.44 14.63
C TYR A 7 -2.61 0.52 13.78
N ASN A 8 -2.15 1.63 14.37
CA ASN A 8 -1.24 2.55 13.68
C ASN A 8 0.08 1.87 13.32
N VAL A 9 0.69 1.15 14.26
CA VAL A 9 1.93 0.38 13.99
C VAL A 9 1.69 -0.65 12.90
N ALA A 10 0.60 -1.43 12.98
CA ALA A 10 0.26 -2.41 11.94
C ALA A 10 0.09 -1.75 10.56
N HIS A 11 -0.59 -0.59 10.51
CA HIS A 11 -0.79 0.17 9.27
C HIS A 11 0.54 0.62 8.66
N ILE A 12 1.44 1.20 9.47
CA ILE A 12 2.75 1.68 9.01
C ILE A 12 3.64 0.53 8.55
N VAL A 13 3.69 -0.57 9.32
CA VAL A 13 4.42 -1.79 8.91
C VAL A 13 3.89 -2.30 7.58
N GLY A 14 2.56 -2.34 7.40
CA GLY A 14 1.95 -2.73 6.14
C GLY A 14 2.37 -1.84 4.97
N ILE A 15 2.41 -0.51 5.15
CA ILE A 15 2.87 0.43 4.13
C ILE A 15 4.32 0.13 3.74
N ILE A 16 5.21 -0.03 4.73
CA ILE A 16 6.64 -0.32 4.50
C ILE A 16 6.80 -1.61 3.70
N MET A 17 6.03 -2.66 4.05
CA MET A 17 6.07 -3.94 3.35
C MET A 17 5.64 -3.82 1.88
N ILE A 18 4.54 -3.11 1.60
CA ILE A 18 4.07 -2.88 0.22
C ILE A 18 5.11 -2.09 -0.59
N MET A 19 5.64 -1.00 -0.02
CA MET A 19 6.61 -0.15 -0.71
C MET A 19 7.90 -0.92 -1.02
N ALA A 20 8.40 -1.69 -0.06
CA ALA A 20 9.59 -2.53 -0.24
C ALA A 20 9.35 -3.61 -1.31
N ALA A 21 8.21 -4.30 -1.26
CA ALA A 21 7.89 -5.37 -2.21
C ALA A 21 7.71 -4.83 -3.64
N LEU A 22 6.99 -3.73 -3.83
CA LEU A 22 6.81 -3.10 -5.14
C LEU A 22 8.10 -2.49 -5.67
N GLY A 23 8.92 -1.87 -4.81
CA GLY A 23 10.21 -1.32 -5.19
C GLY A 23 11.17 -2.41 -5.68
N ALA A 24 11.28 -3.52 -4.94
CA ALA A 24 12.09 -4.66 -5.32
C ALA A 24 11.60 -5.29 -6.64
N LEU A 25 10.28 -5.42 -6.79
CA LEU A 25 9.67 -5.99 -7.99
C LEU A 25 9.88 -5.12 -9.22
N ALA A 26 9.72 -3.80 -9.08
CA ALA A 26 9.93 -2.85 -10.17
C ALA A 26 11.40 -2.84 -10.60
N LEU A 27 12.35 -2.82 -9.66
CA LEU A 27 13.78 -2.88 -9.96
C LEU A 27 14.16 -4.17 -10.70
N HIS A 28 13.66 -5.33 -10.24
CA HIS A 28 13.92 -6.61 -10.90
C HIS A 28 13.40 -6.61 -12.35
N ALA A 29 12.17 -6.15 -12.57
CA ALA A 29 11.59 -6.05 -13.91
C ALA A 29 12.33 -5.04 -14.82
N MET A 30 12.80 -3.92 -14.27
CA MET A 30 13.60 -2.92 -15.00
C MET A 30 14.93 -3.50 -15.48
N ASN A 31 15.51 -4.44 -14.74
CA ASN A 31 16.74 -5.13 -15.10
C ASN A 31 16.51 -6.34 -16.04
N GLY A 32 15.31 -6.46 -16.64
CA GLY A 32 14.96 -7.56 -17.55
C GLY A 32 14.50 -8.83 -16.85
N GLY A 33 14.28 -8.79 -15.54
CA GLY A 33 13.79 -9.92 -14.77
C GLY A 33 12.34 -10.29 -15.11
N THR A 34 12.04 -11.58 -15.17
CA THR A 34 10.70 -12.11 -15.36
C THR A 34 10.18 -12.78 -14.08
N ARG A 35 8.92 -13.25 -14.11
CA ARG A 35 8.31 -14.00 -13.02
C ARG A 35 9.03 -15.32 -12.76
N GLU A 36 9.56 -15.95 -13.80
CA GLU A 36 10.26 -17.23 -13.78
C GLU A 36 11.68 -17.07 -13.22
N SER A 37 12.35 -15.95 -13.54
CA SER A 37 13.71 -15.69 -13.06
C SER A 37 13.79 -15.17 -11.63
N ASN A 38 12.67 -14.76 -11.02
CA ASN A 38 12.65 -14.27 -9.65
C ASN A 38 12.51 -15.41 -8.63
N THR A 39 13.64 -15.85 -8.07
CA THR A 39 13.69 -16.85 -6.99
C THR A 39 13.03 -16.40 -5.69
N ALA A 40 12.98 -15.08 -5.43
CA ALA A 40 12.34 -14.48 -4.28
C ALA A 40 10.85 -14.13 -4.50
N ARG A 41 10.23 -14.55 -5.61
CA ARG A 41 8.84 -14.18 -5.96
C ARG A 41 7.81 -14.50 -4.88
N GLY A 42 7.98 -15.62 -4.17
CA GLY A 42 7.09 -16.04 -3.09
C GLY A 42 7.17 -15.12 -1.89
N LEU A 43 8.40 -14.75 -1.50
CA LEU A 43 8.64 -13.77 -0.43
C LEU A 43 8.07 -12.40 -0.79
N ILE A 44 8.31 -11.91 -2.01
CA ILE A 44 7.80 -10.61 -2.48
C ILE A 44 6.27 -10.60 -2.49
N ALA A 45 5.64 -11.67 -2.99
CA ALA A 45 4.18 -11.80 -2.99
C ALA A 45 3.61 -11.87 -1.56
N GLY A 46 4.28 -12.58 -0.65
CA GLY A 46 3.91 -12.67 0.76
C GLY A 46 4.02 -11.32 1.47
N LEU A 47 5.14 -10.61 1.31
CA LEU A 47 5.34 -9.27 1.86
C LEU A 47 4.30 -8.27 1.33
N HIS A 48 4.04 -8.30 0.03
CA HIS A 48 3.04 -7.43 -0.58
C HIS A 48 1.62 -7.73 -0.09
N GLY A 49 1.20 -9.00 -0.11
CA GLY A 49 -0.14 -9.41 0.30
C GLY A 49 -0.42 -9.19 1.79
N LEU A 50 0.51 -9.60 2.66
CA LEU A 50 0.42 -9.34 4.10
C LEU A 50 0.47 -7.83 4.38
N GLY A 51 1.33 -7.09 3.67
CA GLY A 51 1.39 -5.64 3.78
C GLY A 51 0.05 -4.99 3.43
N ALA A 52 -0.55 -5.34 2.30
CA ALA A 52 -1.85 -4.85 1.86
C ALA A 52 -2.96 -5.15 2.89
N PHE A 53 -2.95 -6.35 3.46
CA PHE A 53 -3.86 -6.73 4.54
C PHE A 53 -3.66 -5.89 5.80
N LEU A 54 -2.41 -5.69 6.25
CA LEU A 54 -2.11 -4.90 7.45
C LEU A 54 -2.46 -3.43 7.28
N VAL A 55 -2.29 -2.86 6.08
CA VAL A 55 -2.76 -1.50 5.78
C VAL A 55 -4.28 -1.41 5.95
N LEU A 56 -5.03 -2.36 5.42
CA LEU A 56 -6.49 -2.38 5.56
C LEU A 56 -6.91 -2.55 7.03
N LEU A 57 -6.37 -3.57 7.70
CA LEU A 57 -6.66 -3.88 9.10
C LEU A 57 -6.31 -2.72 10.03
N GLY A 58 -5.12 -2.15 9.89
CA GLY A 58 -4.68 -1.01 10.69
C GLY A 58 -5.47 0.26 10.40
N GLY A 59 -5.81 0.51 9.13
CA GLY A 59 -6.58 1.69 8.71
C GLY A 59 -7.99 1.70 9.31
N PHE A 60 -8.75 0.64 9.08
CA PHE A 60 -10.10 0.51 9.63
C PHE A 60 -10.10 0.29 11.14
N GLY A 61 -9.08 -0.37 11.69
CA GLY A 61 -8.89 -0.49 13.13
C GLY A 61 -8.72 0.86 13.82
N MET A 62 -7.96 1.79 13.23
CA MET A 62 -7.86 3.17 13.73
C MET A 62 -9.18 3.93 13.60
N LEU A 63 -9.89 3.81 12.47
CA LEU A 63 -11.21 4.46 12.27
C LEU A 63 -12.22 4.03 13.33
N ALA A 64 -12.27 2.75 13.66
CA ALA A 64 -13.14 2.22 14.71
C ALA A 64 -12.79 2.72 16.12
N ARG A 65 -11.58 3.23 16.35
CA ARG A 65 -11.13 3.77 17.66
C ARG A 65 -11.36 5.26 17.81
N ILE A 66 -11.55 5.99 16.71
CA ILE A 66 -11.88 7.42 16.72
C ILE A 66 -13.39 7.67 16.62
N GLY A 67 -14.22 6.63 16.75
CA GLY A 67 -15.68 6.75 16.77
C GLY A 67 -16.30 6.99 15.40
N PHE A 68 -15.64 6.57 14.31
CA PHE A 68 -16.21 6.70 12.98
C PHE A 68 -17.51 5.88 12.86
N GLU A 69 -18.66 6.55 12.70
CA GLU A 69 -19.98 5.91 12.75
C GLU A 69 -20.21 4.99 11.54
N HIS A 70 -20.78 3.81 11.78
CA HIS A 70 -21.13 2.88 10.71
C HIS A 70 -22.25 3.47 9.85
N GLY A 71 -22.05 3.52 8.53
CA GLY A 71 -23.02 4.08 7.59
C GLY A 71 -22.85 5.58 7.30
N SER A 72 -21.94 6.27 8.01
CA SER A 72 -21.59 7.65 7.66
C SER A 72 -20.77 7.69 6.35
N PRO A 73 -20.98 8.70 5.48
CA PRO A 73 -20.15 8.90 4.30
C PRO A 73 -18.68 9.07 4.69
N PHE A 74 -17.77 8.42 3.96
CA PHE A 74 -16.35 8.65 4.17
C PHE A 74 -15.97 10.07 3.75
N PRO A 75 -15.22 10.83 4.59
CA PRO A 75 -14.66 12.11 4.18
C PRO A 75 -13.72 11.90 3.00
N GLY A 76 -13.57 12.90 2.15
CA GLY A 76 -12.88 12.69 0.88
C GLY A 76 -11.39 12.32 1.06
N TRP A 77 -10.72 12.81 2.11
CA TRP A 77 -9.34 12.40 2.45
C TRP A 77 -9.23 10.89 2.67
N LEU A 78 -10.26 10.27 3.26
CA LEU A 78 -10.30 8.83 3.50
C LEU A 78 -10.54 8.07 2.19
N VAL A 79 -11.45 8.56 1.36
CA VAL A 79 -11.69 8.00 0.02
C VAL A 79 -10.41 8.00 -0.82
N VAL A 80 -9.65 9.11 -0.82
CA VAL A 80 -8.36 9.20 -1.50
C VAL A 80 -7.37 8.16 -0.97
N LYS A 81 -7.27 7.99 0.35
CA LYS A 81 -6.38 6.96 0.94
C LYS A 81 -6.79 5.54 0.54
N ILE A 82 -8.09 5.24 0.51
CA ILE A 82 -8.59 3.93 0.06
C ILE A 82 -8.26 3.71 -1.41
N ALA A 83 -8.45 4.72 -2.26
CA ALA A 83 -8.09 4.64 -3.68
C ALA A 83 -6.59 4.39 -3.87
N ILE A 84 -5.73 5.11 -3.14
CA ILE A 84 -4.28 4.88 -3.17
C ILE A 84 -3.93 3.46 -2.71
N TRP A 85 -4.54 2.98 -1.62
CA TRP A 85 -4.33 1.60 -1.16
C TRP A 85 -4.76 0.57 -2.22
N LEU A 86 -5.90 0.75 -2.88
CA LEU A 86 -6.34 -0.15 -3.97
C LEU A 86 -5.35 -0.16 -5.13
N VAL A 87 -4.84 1.01 -5.53
CA VAL A 87 -3.83 1.13 -6.59
C VAL A 87 -2.55 0.38 -6.18
N LEU A 88 -2.04 0.61 -4.97
CA LEU A 88 -0.83 -0.04 -4.48
C LEU A 88 -1.01 -1.55 -4.32
N ALA A 89 -2.16 -2.01 -3.80
CA ALA A 89 -2.50 -3.41 -3.67
C ALA A 89 -2.66 -4.11 -5.02
N GLY A 90 -3.27 -3.45 -6.02
CA GLY A 90 -3.44 -4.02 -7.35
C GLY A 90 -2.17 -4.03 -8.21
N SER A 91 -1.22 -3.13 -7.93
CA SER A 91 -0.06 -2.90 -8.79
C SER A 91 0.98 -4.04 -8.82
N VAL A 92 0.91 -5.02 -7.90
CA VAL A 92 1.89 -6.12 -7.80
C VAL A 92 2.02 -6.97 -9.06
N VAL A 93 0.99 -7.04 -9.90
CA VAL A 93 1.05 -7.80 -11.16
C VAL A 93 1.66 -7.00 -12.31
N VAL A 94 1.76 -5.68 -12.18
CA VAL A 94 2.08 -4.78 -13.30
C VAL A 94 3.51 -4.97 -13.82
N PRO A 95 4.57 -5.03 -12.98
CA PRO A 95 5.94 -5.07 -13.49
C PRO A 95 6.25 -6.28 -14.39
N TYR A 96 5.63 -7.44 -14.13
CA TYR A 96 5.81 -8.63 -14.97
C TYR A 96 4.85 -8.72 -16.15
N ARG A 97 3.70 -8.04 -16.10
CA ARG A 97 2.78 -7.98 -17.25
C ARG A 97 3.22 -6.92 -18.26
N ARG A 98 3.83 -5.83 -17.80
CA ARG A 98 4.32 -4.71 -18.61
C ARG A 98 5.56 -4.11 -17.97
N SER A 99 6.74 -4.63 -18.31
CA SER A 99 8.03 -4.16 -17.77
C SER A 99 8.30 -2.68 -18.04
N THR A 100 7.74 -2.12 -19.13
CA THR A 100 7.80 -0.69 -19.44
C THR A 100 7.16 0.21 -18.37
N LEU A 101 6.23 -0.33 -17.58
CA LEU A 101 5.58 0.38 -16.47
C LEU A 101 6.33 0.24 -15.14
N ALA A 102 7.39 -0.55 -15.07
CA ALA A 102 8.14 -0.74 -13.84
C ALA A 102 8.82 0.55 -13.35
N LYS A 103 9.48 1.31 -14.26
CA LYS A 103 10.08 2.60 -13.91
C LYS A 103 9.03 3.65 -13.49
N PRO A 104 7.94 3.87 -14.24
CA PRO A 104 6.83 4.72 -13.77
C PRO A 104 6.28 4.31 -12.41
N LEU A 105 6.08 3.00 -12.17
CA LEU A 105 5.59 2.50 -10.88
C LEU A 105 6.56 2.87 -9.75
N LEU A 106 7.86 2.62 -9.94
CA LEU A 106 8.88 2.93 -8.94
C LEU A 106 8.89 4.41 -8.56
N LEU A 107 8.77 5.30 -9.56
CA LEU A 107 8.68 6.75 -9.33
C LEU A 107 7.35 7.18 -8.71
N ALA A 108 6.26 6.45 -8.99
CA ALA A 108 4.95 6.72 -8.41
C ALA A 108 4.87 6.32 -6.92
N LEU A 109 5.64 5.34 -6.44
CA LEU A 109 5.61 4.89 -5.04
C LEU A 109 5.79 6.03 -4.02
N PRO A 110 6.85 6.87 -4.08
CA PRO A 110 7.01 7.98 -3.14
C PRO A 110 5.92 9.06 -3.30
N VAL A 111 5.42 9.28 -4.52
CA VAL A 111 4.35 10.26 -4.77
C VAL A 111 3.03 9.80 -4.14
N LEU A 112 2.65 8.54 -4.36
CA LEU A 112 1.45 7.93 -3.79
C LEU A 112 1.55 7.83 -2.27
N GLY A 113 2.71 7.42 -1.75
CA GLY A 113 2.98 7.36 -0.31
C GLY A 113 2.92 8.75 0.34
N GLY A 114 3.56 9.75 -0.27
CA GLY A 114 3.54 11.14 0.19
C GLY A 114 2.14 11.74 0.17
N LEU A 115 1.36 11.49 -0.89
CA LEU A 115 -0.03 11.94 -0.97
C LEU A 115 -0.91 11.27 0.11
N ALA A 116 -0.76 9.96 0.33
CA ALA A 116 -1.49 9.26 1.39
C ALA A 116 -1.13 9.78 2.79
N ALA A 117 0.14 10.10 3.02
CA ALA A 117 0.60 10.71 4.26
C ALA A 117 0.03 12.13 4.43
N PHE A 118 0.09 12.96 3.39
CA PHE A 118 -0.51 14.30 3.38
C PHE A 118 -2.01 14.26 3.71
N MET A 119 -2.78 13.37 3.07
CA MET A 119 -4.19 13.17 3.37
C MET A 119 -4.44 12.77 4.83
N ALA A 120 -3.58 11.90 5.40
CA ALA A 120 -3.71 11.46 6.78
C ALA A 120 -3.40 12.56 7.81
N VAL A 121 -2.42 13.42 7.51
CA VAL A 121 -1.97 14.49 8.40
C VAL A 121 -2.93 15.67 8.37
N TYR A 122 -3.25 16.18 7.18
CA TYR A 122 -3.99 17.43 7.03
C TYR A 122 -5.50 17.24 6.97
N LYS A 123 -5.98 16.06 6.53
CA LYS A 123 -7.42 15.74 6.40
C LYS A 123 -8.25 16.89 5.78
N PRO A 124 -7.87 17.41 4.61
CA PRO A 124 -8.35 18.70 4.13
C PRO A 124 -9.83 18.76 3.72
N PHE A 125 -10.49 17.61 3.49
CA PHE A 125 -11.89 17.49 3.06
C PHE A 125 -12.43 16.07 3.31
#